data_AF-A0A6A1W8H1-F1
#
_entry.id   AF-A0A6A1W8H1-F1
#
_cell.length_a   1.000
_cell.length_b   1.000
_cell.length_c   1.000
_cell.angle_alpha   90.00
_cell.angle_beta   90.00
_cell.angle_gamma   90.00
#
_symmetry.space_group_name_H-M   'P 1'
#
loop_
_entity.id
_entity.type
_entity.pdbx_description
1 polymer ?
#
loop_
_entity_poly.entity_id
_entity_poly.type
_entity_poly.pdbx_seq_one_letter_code
_entity_poly.pdbx_strand_id
1 'polypeptide(L)'
;MSLSALLQDLLPRASKVYALVLEKKRVKTLRAPAMESSQDRLISRSNDAEEIEELRKQRFAHAKTSNLTPFLPYGAKGIFQAAAIVHFAYGGFDNIATMAEETKNPSRDIPLGLLGSMSIITVIYCLMALALAMMQKYTDIDREAPYSLAFQSVGMKWAKYLVALGALKGMTTVLLVGALGQARYVTHIARAHMIPPWFALVHPKTGTPINATLLITISSACIAFFSSLDVLAGLLSVSTLFIFTMMPVALLARRYYVREITPRINLLKLVIFLLIILPPQWQLQHAED
;
A
#
# COMPACT_ATOMS: atom_id res chain seq x y z
N MET A 1 -12.89 41.65 -37.29
CA MET A 1 -11.49 41.63 -37.77
C MET A 1 -11.04 40.17 -37.74
N SER A 2 -11.08 39.52 -38.91
CA SER A 2 -11.10 38.05 -39.03
C SER A 2 -9.74 37.39 -38.76
N LEU A 3 -9.77 36.26 -38.05
CA LEU A 3 -8.66 35.35 -37.73
C LEU A 3 -7.83 34.93 -38.97
N SER A 4 -8.39 35.06 -40.16
CA SER A 4 -7.73 34.76 -41.44
C SER A 4 -6.59 35.73 -41.80
N ALA A 5 -6.70 37.00 -41.41
CA ALA A 5 -5.68 38.01 -41.73
C ALA A 5 -4.40 37.85 -40.90
N LEU A 6 -4.53 37.40 -39.65
CA LEU A 6 -3.39 37.17 -38.74
C LEU A 6 -2.58 35.93 -39.15
N LEU A 7 -3.23 34.93 -39.76
CA LEU A 7 -2.60 33.69 -40.22
C LEU A 7 -1.80 33.87 -41.52
N GLN A 8 -2.22 34.77 -42.41
CA GLN A 8 -1.49 35.08 -43.65
C GLN A 8 -0.20 35.89 -43.40
N ASP A 9 -0.14 36.70 -42.36
CA ASP A 9 1.05 37.49 -42.01
C ASP A 9 2.13 36.71 -41.24
N LEU A 10 1.75 35.64 -40.53
CA LEU A 10 2.66 34.83 -39.71
C LEU A 10 3.40 33.74 -40.52
N LEU A 11 2.78 33.20 -41.57
CA LEU A 11 3.35 32.15 -42.41
C LEU A 11 4.68 32.52 -43.12
N PRO A 12 4.83 33.71 -43.74
CA PRO A 12 6.09 34.09 -44.38
C PRO A 12 7.19 34.53 -43.39
N ARG A 13 6.85 34.88 -42.14
CA ARG A 13 7.83 35.20 -41.08
C ARG A 13 8.42 33.93 -40.46
N ALA A 14 7.62 32.88 -40.30
CA ALA A 14 8.09 31.59 -39.79
C ALA A 14 9.06 30.89 -40.76
N SER A 15 8.83 30.96 -42.08
CA SER A 15 9.72 30.33 -43.06
C SER A 15 11.09 31.01 -43.14
N LYS A 16 11.16 32.35 -43.00
CA LYS A 16 12.42 33.09 -42.95
C LYS A 16 13.24 32.79 -41.69
N VAL A 17 12.59 32.61 -40.54
CA VAL A 17 13.26 32.22 -39.29
C VAL A 17 13.78 30.77 -39.38
N TYR A 18 13.00 29.86 -39.97
CA TYR A 18 13.45 28.48 -40.20
C TYR A 18 14.60 28.40 -41.22
N ALA A 19 14.57 29.19 -42.29
CA ALA A 19 15.65 29.26 -43.28
C ALA A 19 16.95 29.82 -42.68
N LEU A 20 16.87 30.87 -41.84
CA LEU A 20 18.03 31.44 -41.15
C LEU A 20 18.63 30.49 -40.09
N VAL A 21 17.81 29.70 -39.41
CA VAL A 21 18.28 28.68 -38.46
C VAL A 21 18.94 27.50 -39.19
N LEU A 22 18.44 27.12 -40.37
CA LEU A 22 19.03 26.09 -41.21
C LEU A 22 20.36 26.54 -41.85
N GLU A 23 20.47 27.81 -42.27
CA GLU A 23 21.70 28.36 -42.83
C GLU A 23 22.81 28.52 -41.78
N LYS A 24 22.46 28.94 -40.55
CA LYS A 24 23.40 28.98 -39.41
C LYS A 24 23.89 27.59 -38.99
N LYS A 25 23.05 26.56 -39.15
CA LYS A 25 23.48 25.16 -38.97
C LYS A 25 24.39 24.69 -40.11
N ARG A 26 24.18 25.14 -41.35
CA ARG A 26 24.98 24.75 -42.53
C ARG A 26 26.39 25.34 -42.52
N VAL A 27 26.55 26.58 -42.05
CA VAL A 27 27.86 27.27 -41.99
C VAL A 27 28.74 26.71 -40.86
N LYS A 28 28.17 26.20 -39.76
CA LYS A 28 28.93 25.51 -38.71
C LYS A 28 29.43 24.11 -39.11
N THR A 29 28.92 23.56 -40.23
CA THR A 29 29.32 22.24 -40.76
C THR A 29 30.35 22.34 -41.89
N LEU A 30 30.70 23.55 -42.38
CA LEU A 30 31.59 23.73 -43.53
C LEU A 30 33.05 24.08 -43.18
N ARG A 31 33.47 23.85 -41.93
CA ARG A 31 34.89 23.90 -41.58
C ARG A 31 35.30 22.65 -40.81
N ALA A 32 35.50 21.57 -41.57
CA ALA A 32 36.35 20.46 -41.19
C ALA A 32 37.20 20.09 -42.41
N PRO A 33 38.53 19.97 -42.29
CA PRO A 33 39.31 19.20 -43.25
C PRO A 33 39.04 17.70 -43.02
N ALA A 34 38.94 16.98 -44.14
CA ALA A 34 39.11 15.53 -44.32
C ALA A 34 38.16 14.54 -43.60
N MET A 35 37.57 13.69 -44.45
CA MET A 35 36.92 12.40 -44.20
C MET A 35 37.19 11.73 -42.84
N GLU A 36 36.21 11.84 -41.94
CA GLU A 36 36.05 10.96 -40.78
C GLU A 36 34.71 10.20 -40.96
N SER A 37 34.81 8.87 -40.84
CA SER A 37 33.96 7.91 -41.53
C SER A 37 32.47 8.01 -41.17
N SER A 38 31.60 7.79 -42.15
CA SER A 38 30.13 7.74 -41.94
C SER A 38 29.71 6.67 -40.93
N GLN A 39 30.58 5.69 -40.65
CA GLN A 39 30.35 4.61 -39.70
C GLN A 39 30.57 5.09 -38.26
N ASP A 40 31.60 5.89 -38.00
CA ASP A 40 31.84 6.52 -36.69
C ASP A 40 30.72 7.50 -36.31
N ARG A 41 30.10 8.12 -37.31
CA ARG A 41 28.94 9.01 -37.13
C ARG A 41 27.63 8.26 -36.82
N LEU A 42 27.50 7.01 -37.27
CA LEU A 42 26.36 6.15 -36.94
C LEU A 42 26.56 5.48 -35.57
N ILE A 43 27.79 5.07 -35.25
CA ILE A 43 28.18 4.52 -33.94
C ILE A 43 28.06 5.58 -32.83
N SER A 44 28.47 6.83 -33.08
CA SER A 44 28.26 7.92 -32.11
C SER A 44 26.78 8.25 -31.92
N ARG A 45 25.97 8.32 -32.99
CA ARG A 45 24.52 8.57 -32.85
C ARG A 45 23.76 7.40 -32.22
N SER A 46 24.20 6.16 -32.42
CA SER A 46 23.63 5.01 -31.72
C SER A 46 24.00 5.03 -30.24
N ASN A 47 25.27 5.32 -29.91
CA ASN A 47 25.71 5.48 -28.52
C ASN A 47 25.00 6.63 -27.82
N ASP A 48 24.84 7.79 -28.48
CA ASP A 48 24.11 8.92 -27.91
C ASP A 48 22.63 8.59 -27.67
N ALA A 49 22.00 7.82 -28.57
CA ALA A 49 20.60 7.42 -28.42
C ALA A 49 20.41 6.35 -27.33
N GLU A 50 21.32 5.37 -27.24
CA GLU A 50 21.36 4.39 -26.15
C GLU A 50 21.66 5.06 -24.81
N GLU A 51 22.59 6.01 -24.78
CA GLU A 51 22.94 6.79 -23.59
C GLU A 51 21.77 7.70 -23.20
N ILE A 52 21.03 8.30 -24.13
CA ILE A 52 19.81 9.07 -23.83
C ILE A 52 18.67 8.18 -23.35
N GLU A 53 18.55 6.95 -23.87
CA GLU A 53 17.55 5.97 -23.43
C GLU A 53 17.91 5.38 -22.06
N GLU A 54 19.19 5.12 -21.78
CA GLU A 54 19.74 4.75 -20.47
C GLU A 54 19.62 5.91 -19.48
N LEU A 55 19.91 7.15 -19.88
CA LEU A 55 19.69 8.35 -19.08
C LEU A 55 18.21 8.60 -18.85
N ARG A 56 17.32 8.26 -19.79
CA ARG A 56 15.86 8.27 -19.57
C ARG A 56 15.47 7.16 -18.61
N LYS A 57 15.99 5.94 -18.74
CA LYS A 57 15.75 4.84 -17.81
C LYS A 57 16.27 5.16 -16.41
N GLN A 58 17.44 5.77 -16.26
CA GLN A 58 17.99 6.30 -15.01
C GLN A 58 17.20 7.51 -14.48
N ARG A 59 16.61 8.32 -15.35
CA ARG A 59 15.72 9.43 -14.96
C ARG A 59 14.31 8.95 -14.63
N PHE A 60 13.90 7.75 -15.02
CA PHE A 60 12.68 7.12 -14.49
C PHE A 60 13.01 6.29 -13.24
N ALA A 61 14.17 5.64 -13.23
CA ALA A 61 14.78 4.97 -12.09
C ALA A 61 15.76 5.91 -11.39
N HIS A 62 15.27 6.97 -10.74
CA HIS A 62 16.04 7.81 -9.80
C HIS A 62 16.46 7.03 -8.53
N ALA A 63 16.67 5.73 -8.66
CA ALA A 63 17.02 4.82 -7.61
C ALA A 63 18.52 4.94 -7.32
N LYS A 64 18.86 5.74 -6.30
CA LYS A 64 20.24 5.77 -5.80
C LYS A 64 20.43 4.57 -4.89
N THR A 65 21.15 3.57 -5.37
CA THR A 65 21.52 2.38 -4.58
C THR A 65 22.37 2.74 -3.35
N SER A 66 23.00 3.93 -3.34
CA SER A 66 23.72 4.43 -2.15
C SER A 66 22.81 4.74 -0.96
N ASN A 67 21.50 4.90 -1.16
CA ASN A 67 20.56 5.12 -0.05
C ASN A 67 20.24 3.83 0.72
N LEU A 68 20.56 2.66 0.13
CA LEU A 68 20.37 1.36 0.75
C LEU A 68 21.52 0.99 1.71
N THR A 69 22.58 1.80 1.78
CA THR A 69 23.70 1.59 2.71
C THR A 69 23.65 2.61 3.84
N PRO A 70 23.57 2.20 5.12
CA PRO A 70 23.42 0.83 5.63
C PRO A 70 21.98 0.29 5.50
N PHE A 71 21.83 -1.00 5.13
CA PHE A 71 20.52 -1.64 4.94
C PHE A 71 19.80 -1.94 6.26
N LEU A 72 20.57 -2.17 7.34
CA LEU A 72 20.06 -2.48 8.68
C LEU A 72 20.66 -1.53 9.73
N PRO A 73 20.30 -0.24 9.73
CA PRO A 73 20.83 0.72 10.70
C PRO A 73 20.43 0.38 12.15
N TYR A 74 19.29 -0.27 12.36
CA TYR A 74 18.73 -0.64 13.67
C TYR A 74 18.84 -2.15 13.99
N GLY A 75 19.61 -2.90 13.19
CA GLY A 75 19.77 -4.36 13.35
C GLY A 75 18.45 -5.14 13.33
N ALA A 76 18.50 -6.38 13.84
CA ALA A 76 17.33 -7.26 13.87
C ALA A 76 16.19 -6.71 14.74
N LYS A 77 16.50 -6.02 15.85
CA LYS A 77 15.51 -5.44 16.77
C LYS A 77 14.61 -4.42 16.06
N GLY A 78 15.17 -3.57 15.20
CA GLY A 78 14.40 -2.61 14.41
C GLY A 78 13.47 -3.29 13.40
N ILE A 79 13.88 -4.41 12.81
CA ILE A 79 13.03 -5.18 11.89
C ILE A 79 11.79 -5.70 12.60
N PHE A 80 11.95 -6.32 13.79
CA PHE A 80 10.82 -6.86 14.55
C PHE A 80 9.85 -5.77 15.02
N GLN A 81 10.37 -4.63 15.47
CA GLN A 81 9.53 -3.48 15.86
C GLN A 81 8.77 -2.92 14.66
N ALA A 82 9.44 -2.74 13.52
CA ALA A 82 8.79 -2.27 12.30
C ALA A 82 7.75 -3.28 11.79
N ALA A 83 8.03 -4.58 11.83
CA ALA A 83 7.10 -5.63 11.42
C ALA A 83 5.80 -5.61 12.25
N ALA A 84 5.90 -5.39 13.56
CA ALA A 84 4.74 -5.26 14.44
C ALA A 84 3.86 -4.05 14.06
N ILE A 85 4.45 -2.91 13.72
CA ILE A 85 3.69 -1.71 13.31
C ILE A 85 3.12 -1.87 11.90
N VAL A 86 3.92 -2.36 10.94
CA VAL A 86 3.54 -2.55 9.53
C VAL A 86 2.41 -3.57 9.38
N HIS A 87 2.24 -4.48 10.34
CA HIS A 87 1.08 -5.38 10.38
C HIS A 87 -0.26 -4.63 10.25
N PHE A 88 -0.39 -3.43 10.81
CA PHE A 88 -1.57 -2.59 10.66
C PHE A 88 -1.95 -2.35 9.19
N ALA A 89 -0.97 -2.19 8.29
CA ALA A 89 -1.22 -1.97 6.87
C ALA A 89 -1.81 -3.21 6.16
N TYR A 90 -1.65 -4.39 6.73
CA TYR A 90 -2.26 -5.63 6.24
C TYR A 90 -3.67 -5.88 6.78
N GLY A 91 -4.18 -5.00 7.64
CA GLY A 91 -5.53 -5.10 8.18
C GLY A 91 -6.61 -5.00 7.10
N GLY A 92 -7.73 -5.68 7.32
CA GLY A 92 -8.92 -5.62 6.46
C GLY A 92 -9.13 -6.84 5.55
N PHE A 93 -8.23 -7.82 5.58
CA PHE A 93 -8.44 -9.09 4.88
C PHE A 93 -9.63 -9.90 5.43
N ASP A 94 -9.92 -9.71 6.72
CA ASP A 94 -11.02 -10.30 7.46
C ASP A 94 -12.39 -9.79 6.96
N ASN A 95 -12.43 -8.62 6.33
CA ASN A 95 -13.64 -8.10 5.69
C ASN A 95 -14.11 -9.00 4.54
N ILE A 96 -13.23 -9.74 3.87
CA ILE A 96 -13.61 -10.69 2.80
C ILE A 96 -14.55 -11.77 3.37
N ALA A 97 -14.29 -12.22 4.60
CA ALA A 97 -15.13 -13.21 5.26
C ALA A 97 -16.55 -12.69 5.58
N THR A 98 -16.71 -11.37 5.76
CA THR A 98 -18.05 -10.77 5.99
C THR A 98 -18.92 -10.75 4.74
N MET A 99 -18.31 -10.85 3.55
CA MET A 99 -19.03 -10.91 2.28
C MET A 99 -19.25 -12.35 1.82
N ALA A 100 -19.04 -13.33 2.71
CA ALA A 100 -19.31 -14.74 2.44
C ALA A 100 -20.76 -14.98 1.99
N GLU A 101 -21.72 -14.26 2.59
CA GLU A 101 -23.15 -14.37 2.25
C GLU A 101 -23.48 -13.84 0.85
N GLU A 102 -22.63 -12.97 0.28
CA GLU A 102 -22.78 -12.39 -1.06
C GLU A 102 -22.00 -13.18 -2.13
N THR A 103 -21.26 -14.21 -1.71
CA THR A 103 -20.39 -14.99 -2.59
C THR A 103 -21.11 -16.26 -3.05
N LYS A 104 -21.10 -16.55 -4.36
CA LYS A 104 -21.79 -17.71 -4.94
C LYS A 104 -21.22 -19.06 -4.45
N ASN A 105 -19.89 -19.18 -4.33
CA ASN A 105 -19.23 -20.38 -3.82
C ASN A 105 -18.24 -20.03 -2.70
N PRO A 106 -18.72 -19.76 -1.48
CA PRO A 106 -17.91 -19.24 -0.39
C PRO A 106 -16.77 -20.20 0.01
N SER A 107 -17.00 -21.51 -0.09
CA SER A 107 -16.02 -22.54 0.28
C SER A 107 -14.73 -22.53 -0.55
N ARG A 108 -14.76 -22.00 -1.78
CA ARG A 108 -13.59 -21.90 -2.66
C ARG A 108 -13.16 -20.47 -2.93
N ASP A 109 -14.11 -19.57 -3.11
CA ASP A 109 -13.83 -18.21 -3.55
C ASP A 109 -13.22 -17.36 -2.43
N ILE A 110 -13.69 -17.53 -1.18
CA ILE A 110 -13.14 -16.82 -0.02
C ILE A 110 -11.66 -17.17 0.23
N PRO A 111 -11.26 -18.46 0.36
CA PRO A 111 -9.86 -18.78 0.61
C PRO A 111 -8.95 -18.37 -0.55
N LEU A 112 -9.40 -18.50 -1.80
CA LEU A 112 -8.62 -18.09 -2.97
C LEU A 112 -8.48 -16.56 -3.03
N GLY A 113 -9.55 -15.82 -2.77
CA GLY A 113 -9.55 -14.36 -2.72
C GLY A 113 -8.65 -13.83 -1.60
N LEU A 114 -8.69 -14.46 -0.43
CA LEU A 114 -7.84 -14.12 0.71
C LEU A 114 -6.36 -14.33 0.39
N LEU A 115 -5.95 -15.54 -0.04
CA LEU A 115 -4.55 -15.85 -0.34
C LEU A 115 -4.03 -15.05 -1.54
N GLY A 116 -4.85 -14.89 -2.58
CA GLY A 116 -4.50 -14.12 -3.77
C GLY A 116 -4.28 -12.64 -3.47
N SER A 117 -5.22 -12.00 -2.79
CA SER A 117 -5.10 -10.57 -2.44
C SER A 117 -3.93 -10.30 -1.50
N MET A 118 -3.72 -11.14 -0.47
CA MET A 118 -2.60 -11.03 0.47
C MET A 118 -1.24 -11.19 -0.21
N SER A 119 -1.12 -12.13 -1.16
CA SER A 119 0.13 -12.34 -1.88
C SER A 119 0.45 -11.14 -2.78
N ILE A 120 -0.54 -10.63 -3.51
CA ILE A 120 -0.36 -9.48 -4.42
C ILE A 120 -0.01 -8.22 -3.63
N ILE A 121 -0.73 -7.92 -2.54
CA ILE A 121 -0.46 -6.72 -1.75
C ILE A 121 0.91 -6.77 -1.09
N THR A 122 1.36 -7.96 -0.66
CA THR A 122 2.71 -8.15 -0.09
C THR A 122 3.79 -7.77 -1.10
N VAL A 123 3.68 -8.24 -2.35
CA VAL A 123 4.64 -7.90 -3.40
C VAL A 123 4.64 -6.40 -3.65
N ILE A 124 3.46 -5.78 -3.75
CA ILE A 124 3.33 -4.33 -3.97
C ILE A 124 3.95 -3.54 -2.82
N TYR A 125 3.71 -3.92 -1.56
CA TYR A 125 4.27 -3.25 -0.39
C TYR A 125 5.80 -3.37 -0.33
N CYS A 126 6.35 -4.54 -0.65
CA CYS A 126 7.80 -4.72 -0.77
C CYS A 126 8.40 -3.81 -1.85
N LEU A 127 7.77 -3.76 -3.03
CA LEU A 127 8.21 -2.89 -4.12
C LEU A 127 8.11 -1.40 -3.76
N MET A 128 7.05 -1.00 -3.06
CA MET A 128 6.86 0.37 -2.59
C MET A 128 7.91 0.77 -1.55
N ALA A 129 8.18 -0.10 -0.57
CA ALA A 129 9.21 0.14 0.43
C ALA A 129 10.60 0.27 -0.20
N LEU A 130 10.92 -0.61 -1.15
CA LEU A 130 12.18 -0.55 -1.91
C LEU A 130 12.27 0.74 -2.73
N ALA A 131 11.21 1.11 -3.45
CA ALA A 131 11.17 2.35 -4.23
C ALA A 131 11.39 3.59 -3.35
N LEU A 132 10.74 3.64 -2.18
CA LEU A 132 10.89 4.74 -1.24
C LEU A 132 12.31 4.85 -0.68
N ALA A 133 12.88 3.72 -0.23
CA ALA A 133 14.25 3.67 0.28
C ALA A 133 15.30 4.04 -0.78
N MET A 134 15.04 3.78 -2.06
CA MET A 134 15.92 4.18 -3.16
C MET A 134 15.81 5.67 -3.50
N MET A 135 14.65 6.30 -3.30
CA MET A 135 14.43 7.72 -3.59
C MET A 135 15.01 8.64 -2.51
N GLN A 136 14.90 8.27 -1.23
CA GLN A 136 15.29 9.13 -0.11
C GLN A 136 15.92 8.33 1.03
N LYS A 137 16.91 8.92 1.69
CA LYS A 137 17.56 8.31 2.86
C LYS A 137 16.56 8.18 4.00
N TYR A 138 16.60 7.08 4.74
CA TYR A 138 15.66 6.76 5.82
C TYR A 138 15.53 7.83 6.91
N THR A 139 16.55 8.69 7.10
CA THR A 139 16.55 9.78 8.09
C THR A 139 15.68 10.95 7.68
N ASP A 140 15.48 11.14 6.38
CA ASP A 140 14.86 12.35 5.84
C ASP A 140 13.40 12.08 5.45
N ILE A 141 12.92 10.84 5.58
CA ILE A 141 11.55 10.45 5.23
C ILE A 141 10.58 11.08 6.23
N ASP A 142 9.66 11.89 5.70
CA ASP A 142 8.59 12.51 6.47
C ASP A 142 7.52 11.48 6.87
N ARG A 143 6.96 11.64 8.07
CA ARG A 143 5.96 10.72 8.63
C ARG A 143 4.56 10.91 8.07
N GLU A 144 4.18 12.15 7.72
CA GLU A 144 2.83 12.47 7.27
C GLU A 144 2.66 12.26 5.76
N ALA A 145 3.70 12.54 4.97
CA ALA A 145 3.64 12.48 3.51
C ALA A 145 4.86 11.83 2.86
N PRO A 146 5.18 10.56 3.19
CA PRO A 146 6.43 9.91 2.76
C PRO A 146 6.59 9.85 1.24
N TYR A 147 5.56 9.44 0.51
CA TYR A 147 5.63 9.31 -0.95
C TYR A 147 5.56 10.66 -1.66
N SER A 148 4.63 11.54 -1.26
CA SER A 148 4.44 12.84 -1.92
C SER A 148 5.68 13.74 -1.80
N LEU A 149 6.36 13.71 -0.66
CA LEU A 149 7.61 14.46 -0.45
C LEU A 149 8.82 13.77 -1.10
N ALA A 150 8.87 12.44 -1.12
CA ALA A 150 9.91 11.72 -1.86
C ALA A 150 9.87 12.02 -3.38
N PHE A 151 8.68 12.08 -3.99
CA PHE A 151 8.58 12.49 -5.40
C PHE A 151 8.94 13.96 -5.63
N GLN A 152 8.74 14.82 -4.62
CA GLN A 152 9.13 16.22 -4.68
C GLN A 152 10.65 16.41 -4.58
N SER A 153 11.33 15.67 -3.70
CA SER A 153 12.79 15.72 -3.51
C SER A 153 13.54 15.23 -4.75
N VAL A 154 12.96 14.29 -5.49
CA VAL A 154 13.48 13.78 -6.78
C VAL A 154 13.17 14.72 -7.96
N GLY A 155 12.40 15.80 -7.76
CA GLY A 155 12.07 16.78 -8.80
C GLY A 155 10.87 16.41 -9.68
N MET A 156 10.17 15.32 -9.40
CA MET A 156 8.97 14.87 -10.11
C MET A 156 7.69 15.50 -9.52
N LYS A 157 7.53 16.81 -9.69
CA LYS A 157 6.40 17.58 -9.11
C LYS A 157 5.02 17.12 -9.60
N TRP A 158 4.91 16.56 -10.81
CA TRP A 158 3.64 16.05 -11.34
C TRP A 158 3.21 14.75 -10.64
N ALA A 159 4.16 13.86 -10.31
CA ALA A 159 3.90 12.58 -9.67
C ALA A 159 3.36 12.77 -8.25
N LYS A 160 3.79 13.83 -7.54
CA LYS A 160 3.25 14.22 -6.23
C LYS A 160 1.72 14.34 -6.25
N TYR A 161 1.17 15.07 -7.22
CA TYR A 161 -0.27 15.30 -7.31
C TYR A 161 -1.03 14.02 -7.66
N LEU A 162 -0.47 13.20 -8.56
CA LEU A 162 -1.08 11.93 -8.97
C LEU A 162 -1.15 10.95 -7.79
N VAL A 163 -0.07 10.83 -7.02
CA VAL A 163 -0.02 9.97 -5.83
C VAL A 163 -0.93 10.50 -4.72
N ALA A 164 -0.97 11.82 -4.49
CA ALA A 164 -1.86 12.42 -3.50
C ALA A 164 -3.35 12.18 -3.83
N LEU A 165 -3.75 12.33 -5.11
CA LEU A 165 -5.11 12.03 -5.55
C LEU A 165 -5.43 10.53 -5.43
N GLY A 166 -4.47 9.67 -5.77
CA GLY A 166 -4.58 8.22 -5.59
C GLY A 166 -4.77 7.82 -4.12
N ALA A 167 -3.96 8.41 -3.23
CA ALA A 167 -4.05 8.20 -1.79
C ALA A 167 -5.40 8.66 -1.24
N LEU A 168 -5.87 9.85 -1.63
CA LEU A 168 -7.18 10.38 -1.20
C LEU A 168 -8.33 9.46 -1.61
N LYS A 169 -8.35 9.03 -2.89
CA LYS A 169 -9.35 8.09 -3.40
C LYS A 169 -9.28 6.76 -2.64
N GLY A 170 -8.07 6.21 -2.46
CA GLY A 170 -7.85 4.95 -1.76
C GLY A 170 -8.33 4.98 -0.31
N MET A 171 -7.95 6.02 0.44
CA MET A 171 -8.38 6.22 1.83
C MET A 171 -9.90 6.35 1.93
N THR A 172 -10.54 7.06 0.99
CA THR A 172 -12.01 7.20 0.96
C THR A 172 -12.69 5.85 0.72
N THR A 173 -12.15 5.02 -0.19
CA THR A 173 -12.67 3.67 -0.44
C THR A 173 -12.52 2.78 0.79
N VAL A 174 -11.35 2.77 1.44
CA VAL A 174 -11.13 1.97 2.65
C VAL A 174 -12.05 2.40 3.79
N LEU A 175 -12.25 3.71 3.98
CA LEU A 175 -13.18 4.24 4.98
C LEU A 175 -14.62 3.78 4.71
N LEU A 176 -15.07 3.81 3.45
CA LEU A 176 -16.40 3.36 3.06
C LEU A 176 -16.59 1.86 3.31
N VAL A 177 -15.64 1.03 2.87
CA VAL A 177 -15.68 -0.43 3.07
C VAL A 177 -15.67 -0.76 4.56
N GLY A 178 -14.82 -0.09 5.34
CA GLY A 178 -14.76 -0.26 6.79
C GLY A 178 -16.09 0.11 7.48
N ALA A 179 -16.68 1.24 7.13
CA ALA A 179 -17.97 1.67 7.69
C ALA A 179 -19.09 0.66 7.39
N LEU A 180 -19.13 0.11 6.17
CA LEU A 180 -20.10 -0.91 5.77
C LEU A 180 -19.91 -2.24 6.53
N GLY A 181 -18.66 -2.72 6.62
CA GLY A 181 -18.34 -3.96 7.34
C GLY A 181 -18.66 -3.87 8.83
N GLN A 182 -18.24 -2.78 9.48
CA GLN A 182 -18.48 -2.55 10.91
C GLN A 182 -19.97 -2.45 11.24
N ALA A 183 -20.77 -1.76 10.39
CA ALA A 183 -22.21 -1.66 10.59
C ALA A 183 -22.90 -3.03 10.57
N ARG A 184 -22.46 -3.95 9.71
CA ARG A 184 -22.96 -5.34 9.67
C ARG A 184 -22.58 -6.08 10.94
N TYR A 185 -21.32 -6.03 11.36
CA TYR A 185 -20.86 -6.67 12.60
C TYR A 185 -21.70 -6.24 13.80
N VAL A 186 -21.89 -4.94 14.01
CA VAL A 186 -22.69 -4.42 15.12
C VAL A 186 -24.15 -4.85 15.03
N THR A 187 -24.72 -4.94 13.82
CA THR A 187 -26.09 -5.45 13.63
C THR A 187 -26.20 -6.92 14.06
N HIS A 188 -25.21 -7.77 13.74
CA HIS A 188 -25.19 -9.17 14.18
C HIS A 188 -25.03 -9.28 15.71
N ILE A 189 -24.17 -8.44 16.32
CA ILE A 189 -24.00 -8.38 17.78
C ILE A 189 -25.31 -7.94 18.47
N ALA A 190 -26.02 -6.97 17.89
CA ALA A 190 -27.33 -6.52 18.40
C ALA A 190 -28.40 -7.60 18.29
N ARG A 191 -28.42 -8.38 17.20
CA ARG A 191 -29.33 -9.55 17.05
C ARG A 191 -29.04 -10.64 18.08
N ALA A 192 -27.79 -10.79 18.49
CA ALA A 192 -27.39 -11.69 19.58
C ALA A 192 -27.75 -11.15 20.99
N HIS A 193 -28.46 -10.03 21.10
CA HIS A 193 -28.86 -9.38 22.36
C HIS A 193 -27.68 -9.02 23.28
N MET A 194 -26.47 -8.88 22.74
CA MET A 194 -25.30 -8.42 23.50
C MET A 194 -25.29 -6.90 23.70
N ILE A 195 -25.97 -6.17 22.81
CA ILE A 195 -26.22 -4.73 22.90
C ILE A 195 -27.72 -4.48 22.68
N PRO A 196 -28.25 -3.29 23.04
CA PRO A 196 -29.67 -3.00 22.90
C PRO A 196 -30.18 -3.32 21.48
N PRO A 197 -31.33 -4.01 21.34
CA PRO A 197 -31.86 -4.46 20.05
C PRO A 197 -32.20 -3.29 19.11
N TRP A 198 -32.24 -2.06 19.63
CA TRP A 198 -32.41 -0.84 18.86
C TRP A 198 -31.31 -0.64 17.79
N PHE A 199 -30.11 -1.17 18.01
CA PHE A 199 -29.03 -1.15 17.00
C PHE A 199 -29.18 -2.23 15.92
N ALA A 200 -30.06 -3.22 16.11
CA ALA A 200 -30.37 -4.22 15.10
C ALA A 200 -31.42 -3.75 14.09
N LEU A 201 -32.06 -2.58 14.32
CA LEU A 201 -33.09 -2.03 13.44
C LEU A 201 -32.50 -1.63 12.09
N VAL A 202 -33.02 -2.26 11.04
CA VAL A 202 -32.67 -1.96 9.65
C VAL A 202 -33.76 -1.08 9.05
N HIS A 203 -33.36 -0.03 8.35
CA HIS A 203 -34.32 0.88 7.74
C HIS A 203 -35.07 0.21 6.57
N PRO A 204 -36.42 0.24 6.52
CA PRO A 204 -37.21 -0.59 5.62
C PRO A 204 -37.09 -0.22 4.13
N LYS A 205 -36.74 1.03 3.79
CA LYS A 205 -36.58 1.45 2.38
C LYS A 205 -35.18 1.25 1.83
N THR A 206 -34.15 1.34 2.68
CA THR A 206 -32.75 1.33 2.25
C THR A 206 -32.04 0.03 2.60
N GLY A 207 -32.62 -0.81 3.48
CA GLY A 207 -31.99 -2.04 3.94
C GLY A 207 -30.72 -1.80 4.78
N THR A 208 -30.46 -0.57 5.22
CA THR A 208 -29.24 -0.18 5.94
C THR A 208 -29.50 0.02 7.44
N PRO A 209 -28.61 -0.48 8.33
CA PRO A 209 -28.72 -0.29 9.77
C PRO A 209 -28.17 1.09 10.19
N ILE A 210 -28.96 2.14 10.00
CA ILE A 210 -28.54 3.55 10.21
C ILE A 210 -28.04 3.79 11.65
N ASN A 211 -28.73 3.24 12.65
CA ASN A 211 -28.39 3.43 14.06
C ASN A 211 -27.02 2.83 14.41
N ALA A 212 -26.72 1.65 13.89
CA ALA A 212 -25.42 0.99 14.08
C ALA A 212 -24.30 1.78 13.40
N THR A 213 -24.52 2.22 12.16
CA THR A 213 -23.54 3.04 11.43
C THR A 213 -23.24 4.35 12.15
N LEU A 214 -24.27 5.01 12.68
CA LEU A 214 -24.11 6.29 13.39
C LEU A 214 -23.30 6.11 14.67
N LEU A 215 -23.60 5.07 15.46
CA LEU A 215 -22.86 4.75 16.68
C LEU A 215 -21.36 4.55 16.39
N ILE A 216 -21.04 3.71 15.40
CA ILE A 216 -19.67 3.39 15.03
C ILE A 216 -18.95 4.63 14.51
N THR A 217 -19.58 5.38 13.61
CA THR A 217 -18.96 6.57 13.00
C THR A 217 -18.73 7.69 14.02
N ILE A 218 -19.68 7.93 14.93
CA ILE A 218 -19.51 8.92 15.99
C ILE A 218 -18.40 8.47 16.95
N SER A 219 -18.44 7.22 17.40
CA SER A 219 -17.42 6.69 18.31
C SER A 219 -16.01 6.71 17.70
N SER A 220 -15.86 6.31 16.43
CA SER A 220 -14.58 6.35 15.72
C SER A 220 -14.11 7.79 15.46
N ALA A 221 -15.01 8.72 15.14
CA ALA A 221 -14.68 10.14 15.01
C ALA A 221 -14.22 10.76 16.33
N CYS A 222 -14.87 10.42 17.45
CA CYS A 222 -14.42 10.84 18.78
C CYS A 222 -13.02 10.30 19.07
N ILE A 223 -12.78 9.00 18.88
CA ILE A 223 -11.47 8.39 19.13
C ILE A 223 -10.40 9.03 18.25
N ALA A 224 -10.69 9.25 16.96
CA ALA A 224 -9.77 9.88 16.02
C ALA A 224 -9.44 11.34 16.37
N PHE A 225 -10.36 12.07 17.03
CA PHE A 225 -10.12 13.44 17.47
C PHE A 225 -9.20 13.53 18.70
N PHE A 226 -9.26 12.55 19.60
CA PHE A 226 -8.49 12.54 20.84
C PHE A 226 -7.20 11.71 20.79
N SER A 227 -7.00 10.88 19.76
CA SER A 227 -5.88 9.92 19.70
C SER A 227 -4.94 10.17 18.54
N SER A 228 -3.64 10.00 18.78
CA SER A 228 -2.61 10.02 17.73
C SER A 228 -2.62 8.72 16.90
N LEU A 229 -2.34 8.83 15.60
CA LEU A 229 -2.28 7.71 14.67
C LEU A 229 -1.27 6.63 15.11
N ASP A 230 -0.09 7.02 15.61
CA ASP A 230 0.95 6.08 16.03
C ASP A 230 0.48 5.16 17.17
N VAL A 231 -0.19 5.73 18.17
CA VAL A 231 -0.77 4.97 19.29
C VAL A 231 -1.89 4.05 18.81
N LEU A 232 -2.76 4.54 17.91
CA LEU A 232 -3.86 3.74 17.39
C LEU A 232 -3.37 2.57 16.52
N ALA A 233 -2.38 2.82 15.66
CA ALA A 233 -1.76 1.78 14.83
C ALA A 233 -1.07 0.72 15.70
N GLY A 234 -0.31 1.13 16.73
CA GLY A 234 0.31 0.21 17.67
C GLY A 234 -0.71 -0.64 18.44
N LEU A 235 -1.76 0.00 18.97
CA LEU A 235 -2.84 -0.69 19.69
C LEU A 235 -3.58 -1.68 18.79
N LEU A 236 -3.92 -1.28 17.57
CA LEU A 236 -4.59 -2.14 16.60
C LEU A 236 -3.71 -3.34 16.23
N SER A 237 -2.44 -3.12 15.90
CA SER A 237 -1.52 -4.21 15.59
C SER A 237 -1.38 -5.23 16.71
N VAL A 238 -1.19 -4.78 17.96
CA VAL A 238 -1.08 -5.70 19.11
C VAL A 238 -2.38 -6.47 19.31
N SER A 239 -3.53 -5.80 19.15
CA SER A 239 -4.86 -6.42 19.31
C SER A 239 -5.13 -7.47 18.22
N THR A 240 -4.84 -7.17 16.96
CA THR A 240 -5.06 -8.12 15.86
C THR A 240 -4.11 -9.29 15.91
N LEU A 241 -2.84 -9.07 16.26
CA LEU A 241 -1.89 -10.15 16.49
C LEU A 241 -2.37 -11.09 17.60
N PHE A 242 -2.84 -10.53 18.71
CA PHE A 242 -3.41 -11.33 19.80
C PHE A 242 -4.62 -12.16 19.35
N ILE A 243 -5.55 -11.57 18.58
CA ILE A 243 -6.70 -12.29 18.01
C ILE A 243 -6.22 -13.40 17.06
N PHE A 244 -5.21 -13.16 16.23
CA PHE A 244 -4.67 -14.16 15.31
C PHE A 244 -3.91 -15.29 16.01
N THR A 245 -3.36 -15.07 17.20
CA THR A 245 -2.84 -16.15 18.05
C THR A 245 -3.98 -16.95 18.68
N MET A 246 -5.08 -16.29 19.10
CA MET A 246 -6.24 -16.99 19.66
C MET A 246 -7.05 -17.78 18.64
N MET A 247 -7.17 -17.30 17.39
CA MET A 247 -7.94 -17.94 16.34
C MET A 247 -7.57 -19.41 16.06
N PRO A 248 -6.29 -19.79 15.84
CA PRO A 248 -5.90 -21.19 15.66
C PRO A 248 -6.16 -22.02 16.92
N VAL A 249 -5.99 -21.45 18.12
CA VAL A 249 -6.33 -22.13 19.38
C VAL A 249 -7.84 -22.43 19.43
N ALA A 250 -8.69 -21.47 19.07
CA ALA A 250 -10.13 -21.68 19.01
C ALA A 250 -10.53 -22.73 17.96
N LEU A 251 -9.86 -22.75 16.79
CA LEU A 251 -10.08 -23.76 15.76
C LEU A 251 -9.63 -25.16 16.21
N LEU A 252 -8.49 -25.27 16.89
CA LEU A 252 -8.00 -26.51 17.48
C LEU A 252 -8.96 -27.03 18.54
N ALA A 253 -9.42 -26.16 19.44
CA ALA A 253 -10.46 -26.48 20.41
C ALA A 253 -11.72 -26.98 19.71
N ARG A 254 -12.24 -26.26 18.72
CA ARG A 254 -13.42 -26.69 17.97
C ARG A 254 -13.22 -28.03 17.24
N ARG A 255 -12.02 -28.34 16.76
CA ARG A 255 -11.72 -29.59 16.01
C ARG A 255 -11.53 -30.80 16.91
N TYR A 256 -10.88 -30.64 18.06
CA TYR A 256 -10.44 -31.75 18.90
C TYR A 256 -11.20 -31.85 20.23
N TYR A 257 -11.95 -30.82 20.62
CA TYR A 257 -12.73 -30.81 21.84
C TYR A 257 -14.23 -30.88 21.50
N VAL A 258 -14.80 -32.07 21.66
CA VAL A 258 -16.25 -32.29 21.65
C VAL A 258 -16.65 -32.72 23.05
N ARG A 259 -17.54 -31.94 23.67
CA ARG A 259 -18.03 -32.20 25.03
C ARG A 259 -18.58 -33.63 25.10
N GLU A 260 -18.13 -34.40 26.10
CA GLU A 260 -18.56 -35.78 26.40
C GLU A 260 -18.03 -36.93 25.50
N ILE A 261 -17.27 -36.70 24.43
CA ILE A 261 -16.90 -37.78 23.47
C ILE A 261 -15.42 -37.80 23.05
N THR A 262 -14.56 -36.98 23.67
CA THR A 262 -13.20 -36.77 23.17
C THR A 262 -12.24 -37.91 23.59
N PRO A 263 -11.66 -38.68 22.65
CA PRO A 263 -10.64 -39.69 22.99
C PRO A 263 -9.34 -39.01 23.44
N ARG A 264 -8.64 -39.62 24.42
CA ARG A 264 -7.40 -39.09 25.02
C ARG A 264 -6.32 -38.72 24.01
N ILE A 265 -6.28 -39.38 22.85
CA ILE A 265 -5.34 -39.10 21.75
C ILE A 265 -5.58 -37.72 21.10
N ASN A 266 -6.83 -37.29 20.98
CA ASN A 266 -7.20 -36.00 20.39
C ASN A 266 -6.98 -34.87 21.38
N LEU A 267 -7.20 -35.14 22.66
CA LEU A 267 -6.87 -34.22 23.74
C LEU A 267 -5.34 -34.01 23.85
N LEU A 268 -4.53 -35.06 23.72
CA LEU A 268 -3.07 -34.94 23.68
C LEU A 268 -2.58 -34.11 22.48
N LYS A 269 -3.16 -34.33 21.29
CA LYS A 269 -2.87 -33.51 20.10
C LYS A 269 -3.22 -32.03 20.32
N LEU A 270 -4.37 -31.76 20.94
CA LEU A 270 -4.78 -30.41 21.29
C LEU A 270 -3.80 -29.75 22.27
N VAL A 271 -3.34 -30.46 23.31
CA VAL A 271 -2.35 -29.95 24.27
C VAL A 271 -1.01 -29.69 23.60
N ILE A 272 -0.54 -30.58 22.72
CA ILE A 272 0.71 -30.40 21.97
C ILE A 272 0.62 -29.16 21.07
N PHE A 273 -0.48 -28.97 20.33
CA PHE A 273 -0.64 -27.79 19.50
C PHE A 273 -0.81 -26.50 20.32
N LEU A 274 -1.45 -26.56 21.49
CA LEU A 274 -1.52 -25.45 22.43
C LEU A 274 -0.14 -25.05 22.95
N LEU A 275 0.71 -26.01 23.30
CA LEU A 275 2.08 -25.77 23.77
C LEU A 275 3.00 -25.19 22.68
N ILE A 276 2.75 -25.52 21.40
CA ILE A 276 3.49 -24.94 20.27
C ILE A 276 3.08 -23.48 20.02
N ILE A 277 1.78 -23.15 20.17
CA ILE A 277 1.26 -21.81 19.88
C ILE A 277 1.48 -20.85 21.05
N LEU A 278 1.35 -21.33 22.28
CA LEU A 278 1.60 -20.60 23.52
C LEU A 278 2.85 -21.20 24.19
N PRO A 279 4.07 -20.83 23.75
CA PRO A 279 5.25 -21.24 24.49
C PRO A 279 5.13 -20.75 25.94
N PRO A 280 5.54 -21.56 26.93
CA PRO A 280 5.44 -21.18 28.33
C PRO A 280 6.16 -19.86 28.55
N GLN A 281 5.46 -18.88 29.16
CA GLN A 281 5.98 -17.53 29.42
C GLN A 281 7.31 -17.54 30.20
N TRP A 282 7.60 -18.62 30.93
CA TRP A 282 8.88 -18.88 31.61
C TRP A 282 10.10 -18.93 30.67
N GLN A 283 9.93 -19.26 29.38
CA GLN A 283 11.04 -19.29 28.40
C GLN A 283 11.44 -17.90 27.88
N LEU A 284 10.53 -16.92 27.91
CA LEU A 284 10.82 -15.56 27.43
C LEU A 284 11.63 -14.76 28.46
N GLN A 285 11.42 -15.04 29.75
CA GLN A 285 12.09 -14.33 30.84
C GLN A 285 13.57 -14.73 31.01
N HIS A 286 13.99 -15.86 30.45
CA HIS A 286 15.40 -16.32 30.45
C HIS A 286 16.15 -15.98 29.14
N ALA A 287 15.48 -15.34 28.17
CA ALA A 287 16.07 -14.94 26.90
C ALA A 287 16.47 -13.45 26.86
N GLU A 288 16.17 -12.71 27.93
CA GLU A 288 16.55 -11.30 28.12
C GLU A 288 17.75 -11.10 29.06
N ASP A 289 18.28 -12.19 29.63
CA ASP A 289 19.54 -12.26 30.41
C ASP A 289 20.69 -12.82 29.55
#